data_AF-A0A172Z9R7-F1
#
_entry.id   AF-A0A172Z9R7-F1
#
_cell.length_a   1.000
_cell.length_b   1.000
_cell.length_c   1.000
_cell.angle_alpha   90.00
_cell.angle_beta   90.00
_cell.angle_gamma   90.00
#
_symmetry.space_group_name_H-M   'P 1'
#
loop_
_entity.id
_entity.type
_entity.pdbx_description
1 polymer ?
#
loop_
_entity_poly.entity_id
_entity_poly.type
_entity_poly.pdbx_seq_one_letter_code
_entity_poly.pdbx_strand_id
1 'polypeptide(L)' 'MKPFVLIGFCLLCATLAGCAMQPAGCTGAACERPDSNDRELVIWWPEYMRPGLDTPQRTQDFTVVPLRD' A
#
# COMPACT_ATOMS: atom_id res chain seq x y z
N MET A 1 35.19 4.92 -21.06
CA MET A 1 33.79 4.45 -20.90
C MET A 1 32.95 5.23 -21.91
N LYS A 2 32.32 4.56 -22.89
CA LYS A 2 31.71 5.23 -24.07
C LYS A 2 30.47 6.04 -23.64
N PRO A 3 30.30 7.29 -24.08
CA PRO A 3 29.16 8.14 -23.71
C PRO A 3 27.81 7.52 -24.10
N PHE A 4 27.78 6.69 -25.16
CA PHE A 4 26.62 5.92 -25.57
C PHE A 4 26.07 4.97 -24.49
N VAL A 5 26.94 4.41 -23.64
CA VAL A 5 26.52 3.50 -22.56
C VAL A 5 25.82 4.26 -21.45
N LEU A 6 26.31 5.46 -21.12
CA LEU A 6 25.70 6.32 -20.11
C LEU A 6 24.33 6.84 -20.56
N ILE A 7 24.20 7.22 -21.84
CA ILE A 7 22.92 7.66 -22.41
C ILE A 7 21.90 6.52 -22.39
N GLY A 8 22.31 5.30 -22.78
CA GLY A 8 21.46 4.12 -22.72
C GLY A 8 21.00 3.80 -21.30
N PHE A 9 21.89 3.90 -20.31
CA PHE A 9 21.57 3.68 -18.90
C PHE A 9 20.60 4.73 -18.35
N CYS A 10 20.80 6.01 -18.66
CA CYS A 10 19.89 7.08 -18.26
C CYS A 10 18.49 6.91 -18.85
N LEU A 11 18.38 6.52 -20.12
CA LEU A 11 17.09 6.22 -20.77
C LEU A 11 16.37 5.06 -20.09
N LEU A 12 17.11 4.00 -19.71
CA LEU A 12 16.55 2.87 -18.97
C LEU A 12 16.04 3.30 -17.59
N CYS A 13 16.80 4.10 -16.84
CA CYS A 13 16.35 4.58 -15.53
C CYS A 13 15.11 5.48 -15.63
N ALA A 14 15.02 6.32 -16.67
CA ALA A 14 13.87 7.20 -16.88
C ALA A 14 12.58 6.42 -17.18
N THR A 15 12.65 5.31 -17.92
CA THR A 15 11.47 4.48 -18.19
C THR A 15 11.02 3.69 -16.96
N LEU A 16 11.95 3.22 -16.13
CA LEU A 16 11.60 2.56 -14.86
C LEU A 16 11.05 3.53 -13.82
N ALA A 17 11.56 4.77 -13.78
CA ALA A 17 11.07 5.82 -12.89
C ALA A 17 9.58 6.14 -13.16
N GLY A 18 9.14 6.13 -14.41
CA GLY A 18 7.73 6.40 -14.76
C GLY A 18 6.71 5.42 -14.20
N CYS A 19 7.11 4.17 -13.90
CA CYS A 19 6.22 3.17 -13.28
C CYS A 19 6.26 3.20 -11.75
N ALA A 20 7.34 3.69 -11.14
CA ALA A 20 7.49 3.76 -9.69
C ALA A 20 7.14 5.14 -9.11
N MET A 21 7.23 6.20 -9.92
CA MET A 21 7.02 7.59 -9.53
C MET A 21 5.69 8.09 -10.11
N GLN A 22 4.57 7.52 -9.68
CA GLN A 22 3.30 8.20 -9.87
C GLN A 22 3.27 9.39 -8.87
N PRO A 23 3.14 10.65 -9.34
CA PRO A 23 3.18 11.83 -8.48
C PRO A 23 1.92 11.99 -7.61
N ALA A 24 0.81 11.38 -8.03
CA ALA A 24 -0.23 10.96 -7.10
C ALA A 24 0.20 9.58 -6.61
N GLY A 25 0.29 9.36 -5.30
CA GLY A 25 0.51 8.02 -4.76
C GLY A 25 -0.56 7.02 -5.23
N CYS A 26 -0.63 5.86 -4.58
CA CYS A 26 -1.72 4.91 -4.81
C CYS A 26 -3.07 5.65 -4.98
N THR A 27 -3.79 5.39 -6.09
CA THR A 27 -5.10 6.02 -6.37
C THR A 27 -6.24 5.01 -6.24
N GLY A 28 -7.34 5.45 -5.63
CA GLY A 28 -8.59 4.67 -5.51
C GLY A 28 -8.85 4.16 -4.08
N ALA A 29 -9.97 3.47 -3.90
CA ALA A 29 -10.43 3.01 -2.58
C ALA A 29 -9.46 2.05 -1.87
N ALA A 30 -8.48 1.49 -2.58
CA ALA A 30 -7.43 0.68 -2.00
C ALA A 30 -6.34 1.48 -1.27
N CYS A 31 -6.27 2.78 -1.54
CA CYS A 31 -5.18 3.66 -1.11
C CYS A 31 -5.60 4.61 0.01
N GLU A 32 -6.91 4.79 0.19
CA GLU A 32 -7.50 5.34 1.42
C GLU A 32 -7.47 4.34 2.58
N ARG A 33 -7.05 3.10 2.32
CA ARG A 33 -6.96 2.05 3.33
C ARG A 33 -5.81 2.34 4.29
N PRO A 34 -6.03 2.20 5.61
CA PRO A 34 -4.94 2.30 6.57
C PRO A 34 -3.91 1.18 6.36
N ASP A 35 -2.63 1.57 6.43
CA ASP A 35 -1.47 0.67 6.37
C ASP A 35 -0.97 0.31 7.78
N SER A 36 -0.29 -0.82 7.88
CA SER A 36 0.36 -1.25 9.13
C SER A 36 1.66 -0.48 9.35
N ASN A 37 2.01 -0.23 10.61
CA ASN A 37 3.26 0.42 10.99
C ASN A 37 3.94 -0.33 12.15
N ASP A 38 4.99 0.24 12.73
CA ASP A 38 5.77 -0.34 13.83
C ASP A 38 5.01 -0.42 15.17
N ARG A 39 3.81 0.17 15.25
CA ARG A 39 2.98 0.21 16.46
C ARG A 39 1.61 -0.45 16.32
N GLU A 40 1.14 -0.67 15.09
CA GLU A 40 -0.16 -1.27 14.86
C GLU A 40 -0.22 -2.07 13.56
N LEU A 41 -1.01 -3.14 13.60
CA LEU A 41 -1.29 -4.03 12.48
C LEU A 41 -2.72 -3.83 12.01
N VAL A 42 -2.91 -3.64 10.71
CA VAL A 42 -4.24 -3.55 10.08
C VAL A 42 -4.59 -4.88 9.43
N ILE A 43 -5.67 -5.52 9.89
CA ILE A 43 -6.16 -6.81 9.40
C ILE A 43 -7.41 -6.58 8.55
N TRP A 44 -7.38 -6.99 7.28
CA TRP A 44 -8.51 -6.87 6.35
C TRP A 44 -9.31 -8.16 6.26
N TRP A 45 -10.63 -8.05 6.47
CA TRP A 45 -11.53 -9.20 6.45
C TRP A 45 -12.27 -9.31 5.11
N PRO A 46 -12.28 -10.49 4.49
CA PRO A 46 -13.15 -10.75 3.34
C PRO A 46 -14.62 -10.72 3.77
N GLU A 47 -15.55 -10.43 2.84
CA GLU A 47 -16.96 -10.15 3.16
C GLU A 47 -17.63 -11.21 4.05
N TYR A 48 -17.35 -12.49 3.79
CA TYR A 48 -17.93 -13.61 4.55
C TYR A 48 -17.39 -13.73 5.99
N MET A 49 -16.31 -13.03 6.33
CA MET A 49 -15.70 -13.00 7.67
C MET A 49 -15.97 -11.70 8.44
N ARG A 50 -16.62 -10.72 7.80
CA ARG A 50 -17.03 -9.47 8.46
C ARG A 50 -18.14 -9.63 9.53
N PRO A 51 -19.03 -10.65 9.51
CA PRO A 51 -19.96 -10.87 10.62
C PRO A 51 -19.28 -11.71 11.70
N GLY A 52 -18.74 -11.07 12.74
CA GLY A 52 -18.10 -11.83 13.84
C GLY A 52 -17.29 -11.06 14.88
N LEU A 53 -17.18 -9.73 14.81
CA LEU A 53 -16.65 -8.94 15.93
C LEU A 53 -17.85 -8.45 16.74
N ASP A 54 -18.02 -8.99 17.95
CA ASP A 54 -19.13 -8.86 18.93
C ASP A 54 -19.54 -7.42 19.36
N THR A 55 -19.60 -6.47 18.43
CA THR A 55 -20.09 -5.12 18.66
C THR A 55 -21.14 -4.78 17.60
N PRO A 56 -22.34 -4.32 18.00
CA PRO A 56 -23.45 -4.02 17.10
C PRO A 56 -23.22 -2.79 16.19
N GLN A 57 -22.00 -2.27 16.13
CA GLN A 57 -21.67 -1.02 15.44
C GLN A 57 -20.80 -1.29 14.22
N ARG A 58 -21.49 -1.41 13.06
CA ARG A 58 -20.97 -1.33 11.69
C ARG A 58 -20.16 -2.56 11.25
N THR A 59 -20.55 -3.13 10.10
CA THR A 59 -19.71 -4.04 9.31
C THR A 59 -18.38 -3.36 9.06
N GLN A 60 -17.34 -3.74 9.83
CA GLN A 60 -16.01 -3.17 9.69
C GLN A 60 -15.23 -4.09 8.75
N ASP A 61 -14.77 -3.53 7.63
CA ASP A 61 -14.01 -4.28 6.62
C ASP A 61 -12.57 -4.58 7.08
N PHE A 62 -12.12 -3.93 8.16
CA PHE A 62 -10.81 -4.09 8.75
C PHE A 62 -10.83 -3.92 10.27
N THR A 63 -9.79 -4.40 10.94
CA THR A 63 -9.54 -4.20 12.37
C THR A 63 -8.11 -3.70 12.56
N VAL A 64 -7.92 -2.72 13.45
CA VAL A 64 -6.60 -2.21 13.83
C VAL A 64 -6.22 -2.81 15.18
N VAL A 65 -5.07 -3.49 15.24
CA VAL A 65 -4.58 -4.19 16.42
C VAL A 65 -3.27 -3.54 16.86
N PRO A 66 -3.18 -2.99 18.09
CA PRO A 66 -1.93 -2.44 18.59
C PRO A 66 -0.90 -3.55 18.82
N LEU A 67 0.33 -3.29 18.42
CA LEU A 67 1.47 -4.15 18.74
C LEU A 67 1.86 -3.90 20.21
N ARG A 68 2.12 -4.98 20.93
CA ARG A 68 2.66 -4.90 22.30
C ARG A 68 4.17 -4.71 22.25
N ASP A 69 4.67 -3.89 23.15
CA ASP A 69 6.11 -3.73 23.43
C ASP A 69 6.74 -5.04 23.95
#